data_AF-A0A516RM24-F1
#
_entry.id   AF-A0A516RM24-F1
#
_cell.length_a   1.000
_cell.length_b   1.000
_cell.length_c   1.000
_cell.angle_alpha   90.00
_cell.angle_beta   90.00
_cell.angle_gamma   90.00
#
_symmetry.space_group_name_H-M   'P 1'
#
loop_
_entity.id
_entity.type
_entity.pdbx_description
1 polymer ?
#
loop_
_entity_poly.entity_id
_entity_poly.type
_entity_poly.pdbx_seq_one_letter_code
_entity_poly.pdbx_strand_id
1 'polypeptide(L)'
;MVARVYEIGRTVTEGDPLSFRVTKVAARLAAPEPRVAASIAHLGLAARLWSLALGPAALYGRVPDLDPRLLRWDADGSSPDDLWLSGDSTFPADAARVRDVVLDGHLAPLADALRARYRVSPALLRGNAGSALAGAARELHTWARRTGRPEVGQRALALATDLFALPELRSTGTLDGTAFRRRSCCLYYRCPNGGLCGDCCFDRPPQRSSLEAPAG
;
A
#
# COMPACT_ATOMS: atom_id res chain seq x y z
N MET A 1 -8.64 20.71 2.66
CA MET A 1 -9.83 19.98 2.14
C MET A 1 -9.34 18.75 1.37
N VAL A 2 -8.86 17.73 2.09
CA VAL A 2 -8.10 16.56 1.57
C VAL A 2 -9.00 15.33 1.34
N ALA A 3 -10.27 15.42 1.73
CA ALA A 3 -11.14 14.25 1.88
C ALA A 3 -11.81 13.74 0.59
N ARG A 4 -11.80 14.47 -0.53
CA ARG A 4 -12.67 14.14 -1.69
C ARG A 4 -12.32 12.88 -2.49
N VAL A 5 -11.11 12.31 -2.36
CA VAL A 5 -10.79 11.02 -3.02
C VAL A 5 -11.47 9.84 -2.31
N TYR A 6 -11.71 10.00 -1.01
CA TYR A 6 -12.29 8.96 -0.16
C TYR A 6 -13.65 9.37 0.44
N GLU A 7 -14.17 10.56 0.10
CA GLU A 7 -15.50 11.09 0.48
C GLU A 7 -16.26 11.71 -0.72
N ILE A 8 -17.33 11.01 -1.11
CA ILE A 8 -18.68 11.41 -1.56
C ILE A 8 -18.83 12.51 -2.65
N GLY A 9 -19.46 12.11 -3.76
CA GLY A 9 -20.08 13.02 -4.73
C GLY A 9 -20.92 12.34 -5.83
N ARG A 10 -22.22 12.10 -5.53
CA ARG A 10 -23.44 12.08 -6.39
C ARG A 10 -23.24 11.65 -7.83
N THR A 11 -23.52 10.38 -8.18
CA THR A 11 -24.86 9.87 -8.51
C THR A 11 -25.08 8.37 -8.19
N VAL A 12 -26.18 8.05 -7.50
CA VAL A 12 -26.70 6.70 -7.15
C VAL A 12 -26.40 5.68 -8.27
N THR A 13 -25.51 4.70 -8.10
CA THR A 13 -25.39 3.69 -7.04
C THR A 13 -24.32 4.01 -5.98
N GLU A 14 -24.59 4.98 -5.11
CA GLU A 14 -23.58 5.63 -4.27
C GLU A 14 -23.29 4.87 -2.97
N GLY A 15 -22.41 3.88 -3.07
CA GLY A 15 -21.72 3.34 -1.90
C GLY A 15 -20.46 4.14 -1.58
N ASP A 16 -20.06 4.13 -0.31
CA ASP A 16 -18.71 4.51 0.12
C ASP A 16 -17.68 3.65 -0.64
N PRO A 17 -16.87 4.22 -1.56
CA PRO A 17 -15.97 3.45 -2.43
C PRO A 17 -14.93 2.67 -1.65
N LEU A 18 -14.50 3.21 -0.50
CA LEU A 18 -13.57 2.52 0.37
C LEU A 18 -14.23 1.31 1.02
N SER A 19 -15.46 1.44 1.53
CA SER A 19 -16.21 0.29 2.04
C SER A 19 -16.52 -0.73 0.95
N PHE A 20 -16.87 -0.28 -0.26
CA PHE A 20 -17.05 -1.18 -1.40
C PHE A 20 -15.78 -1.99 -1.67
N ARG A 21 -14.61 -1.34 -1.77
CA ARG A 21 -13.34 -2.03 -1.97
C ARG A 21 -13.05 -3.02 -0.84
N VAL A 22 -13.27 -2.66 0.42
CA VAL A 22 -13.07 -3.55 1.56
C VAL A 22 -13.99 -4.77 1.47
N THR A 23 -15.27 -4.59 1.17
CA THR A 23 -16.22 -5.69 0.97
C THR A 23 -15.81 -6.59 -0.19
N LYS A 24 -15.37 -6.01 -1.32
CA LYS A 24 -14.86 -6.77 -2.46
C LYS A 24 -13.63 -7.61 -2.10
N VAL A 25 -12.69 -7.04 -1.35
CA VAL A 25 -11.51 -7.78 -0.86
C VAL A 25 -11.91 -8.87 0.14
N ALA A 26 -12.87 -8.59 1.03
CA ALA A 26 -13.37 -9.56 1.99
C ALA A 26 -13.98 -10.78 1.29
N ALA A 27 -14.85 -10.54 0.30
CA ALA A 27 -15.46 -11.60 -0.50
C ALA A 27 -14.41 -12.41 -1.26
N ARG A 28 -13.47 -11.76 -1.95
CA ARG A 28 -12.41 -12.43 -2.71
C ARG A 28 -11.53 -13.34 -1.85
N LEU A 29 -11.25 -12.93 -0.62
CA LEU A 29 -10.32 -13.65 0.26
C LEU A 29 -11.02 -14.56 1.27
N ALA A 30 -12.36 -14.60 1.27
CA ALA A 30 -13.15 -15.17 2.36
C ALA A 30 -12.61 -14.68 3.73
N ALA A 31 -12.33 -13.38 3.84
CA ALA A 31 -11.67 -12.82 5.00
C ALA A 31 -12.57 -13.02 6.24
N PRO A 32 -12.08 -13.66 7.32
CA PRO A 32 -12.90 -13.98 8.48
C PRO A 32 -13.30 -12.73 9.28
N GLU A 33 -12.58 -11.62 9.09
CA GLU A 33 -12.75 -10.40 9.86
C GLU A 33 -12.64 -9.18 8.93
N PRO A 34 -13.52 -8.17 9.05
CA PRO A 34 -13.47 -6.96 8.22
C PRO A 34 -12.11 -6.24 8.23
N ARG A 35 -11.42 -6.24 9.38
CA ARG A 35 -10.07 -5.64 9.52
C ARG A 35 -9.00 -6.30 8.65
N VAL A 36 -9.14 -7.61 8.36
CA VAL A 36 -8.19 -8.33 7.50
C VAL A 36 -8.36 -7.84 6.06
N ALA A 37 -9.61 -7.75 5.59
CA ALA A 37 -9.91 -7.19 4.29
C ALA A 37 -9.49 -5.72 4.17
N ALA A 38 -9.73 -4.90 5.20
CA ALA A 38 -9.31 -3.50 5.25
C ALA A 38 -7.78 -3.35 5.17
N SER A 39 -7.03 -4.17 5.92
CA SER A 39 -5.57 -4.23 5.85
C SER A 39 -5.09 -4.54 4.42
N ILE A 40 -5.66 -5.56 3.79
CA ILE A 40 -5.22 -6.01 2.46
C ILE A 40 -5.64 -5.03 1.36
N ALA A 41 -6.82 -4.41 1.49
CA ALA A 41 -7.26 -3.32 0.62
C ALA A 41 -6.29 -2.14 0.70
N HIS A 42 -5.90 -1.72 1.92
CA HIS A 42 -4.88 -0.68 2.12
C HIS A 42 -3.54 -1.05 1.48
N LEU A 43 -3.06 -2.28 1.71
CA LEU A 43 -1.79 -2.76 1.15
C LEU A 43 -1.80 -2.68 -0.38
N GLY A 44 -2.89 -3.12 -1.02
CA GLY A 44 -3.05 -3.06 -2.47
C GLY A 44 -3.08 -1.64 -3.03
N LEU A 45 -3.74 -0.70 -2.35
CA LEU A 45 -3.76 0.71 -2.74
C LEU A 45 -2.40 1.37 -2.54
N ALA A 46 -1.74 1.10 -1.42
CA ALA A 46 -0.39 1.59 -1.16
C ALA A 46 0.59 1.12 -2.24
N ALA A 47 0.51 -0.13 -2.67
CA ALA A 47 1.37 -0.65 -3.74
C ALA A 47 1.20 0.12 -5.05
N ARG A 48 -0.04 0.48 -5.42
CA ARG A 48 -0.30 1.28 -6.63
C ARG A 48 0.24 2.70 -6.51
N LEU A 49 0.01 3.36 -5.38
CA LEU A 49 0.50 4.71 -5.13
C LEU A 49 2.04 4.76 -5.16
N TRP A 50 2.70 3.78 -4.54
CA TRP A 50 4.16 3.67 -4.65
C TRP A 50 4.63 3.41 -6.07
N SER A 51 3.93 2.58 -6.86
CA SER A 51 4.27 2.35 -8.26
C SER A 51 4.15 3.62 -9.11
N LEU A 52 3.11 4.44 -8.89
CA LEU A 52 2.92 5.73 -9.58
C LEU A 52 4.00 6.76 -9.24
N ALA A 53 4.63 6.65 -8.05
CA ALA A 53 5.71 7.53 -7.66
C ALA A 53 7.10 6.99 -8.07
N LEU A 54 7.43 5.75 -7.71
CA LEU A 54 8.75 5.16 -7.90
C LEU A 54 9.09 4.90 -9.37
N GLY A 55 8.11 4.44 -10.17
CA GLY A 55 8.32 4.13 -11.58
C GLY A 55 8.83 5.35 -12.34
N PRO A 56 8.05 6.44 -12.41
CA PRO A 56 8.47 7.68 -13.05
C PRO A 56 9.73 8.30 -12.44
N ALA A 57 9.87 8.26 -11.11
CA ALA A 57 11.05 8.78 -10.43
C ALA A 57 12.33 8.09 -10.90
N ALA A 58 12.32 6.75 -10.96
CA ALA A 58 13.48 5.98 -11.39
C ALA A 58 13.72 6.08 -12.91
N LEU A 59 12.66 6.18 -13.72
CA LEU A 59 12.77 6.21 -15.17
C LEU A 59 13.16 7.59 -15.73
N TYR A 60 12.63 8.65 -15.12
CA TYR A 60 12.67 10.01 -15.66
C TYR A 60 13.21 11.05 -14.68
N GLY A 61 13.53 10.68 -13.44
CA GLY A 61 13.96 11.62 -12.41
C GLY A 61 12.85 12.57 -11.96
N ARG A 62 11.59 12.25 -12.25
CA ARG A 62 10.42 13.08 -11.95
C ARG A 62 9.29 12.27 -11.36
N VAL A 63 8.54 12.87 -10.44
CA VAL A 63 7.33 12.30 -9.85
C VAL A 63 6.10 13.06 -10.36
N PRO A 64 5.01 12.39 -10.76
CA PRO A 64 3.76 13.06 -11.10
C PRO A 64 3.21 13.85 -9.91
N ASP A 65 2.48 14.93 -10.19
CA ASP A 65 1.65 15.55 -9.18
C ASP A 65 0.50 14.61 -8.81
N LEU A 66 0.64 13.95 -7.67
CA LEU A 66 -0.38 13.05 -7.14
C LEU A 66 -1.33 13.79 -6.19
N ASP A 67 -1.61 15.09 -6.36
CA ASP A 67 -2.66 15.75 -5.59
C ASP A 67 -3.95 14.90 -5.61
N PRO A 68 -4.54 14.58 -4.44
CA PRO A 68 -5.78 13.81 -4.38
C PRO A 68 -6.88 14.35 -5.30
N ARG A 69 -6.96 15.65 -5.51
CA ARG A 69 -7.96 16.27 -6.42
C ARG A 69 -7.76 15.91 -7.89
N LEU A 70 -6.59 15.43 -8.29
CA LEU A 70 -6.24 15.02 -9.65
C LEU A 70 -6.32 13.51 -9.85
N LEU A 71 -6.20 12.73 -8.77
CA LEU A 71 -6.23 11.27 -8.82
C LEU A 71 -7.68 10.76 -8.69
N ARG A 72 -8.12 9.97 -9.67
CA ARG A 72 -9.40 9.26 -9.67
C ARG A 72 -9.14 7.79 -9.42
N TRP A 73 -9.99 7.18 -8.60
CA TRP A 73 -9.89 5.76 -8.26
C TRP A 73 -11.20 5.06 -8.56
N ASP A 74 -11.13 4.01 -9.38
CA ASP A 74 -12.22 3.06 -9.55
C ASP A 74 -12.13 1.98 -8.46
N ALA A 75 -13.06 2.01 -7.51
CA ALA A 75 -13.12 1.06 -6.42
C ALA A 75 -13.53 -0.36 -6.87
N ASP A 76 -14.09 -0.53 -8.07
CA ASP A 76 -14.37 -1.83 -8.67
C ASP A 76 -13.26 -2.30 -9.61
N GLY A 77 -12.52 -1.38 -10.22
CA GLY A 77 -11.42 -1.69 -11.12
C GLY A 77 -10.29 -2.53 -10.51
N SER A 78 -9.42 -3.03 -11.39
CA SER A 78 -8.16 -3.68 -11.02
C SER A 78 -6.96 -2.95 -11.65
N SER A 79 -5.81 -3.00 -10.98
CA SER A 79 -4.56 -2.49 -11.52
C SER A 79 -4.23 -3.18 -12.85
N PRO A 80 -3.69 -2.44 -13.84
CA PRO A 80 -3.25 -1.03 -13.75
C PRO A 80 -4.35 0.01 -14.03
N ASP A 81 -5.56 -0.40 -14.40
CA ASP A 81 -6.59 0.50 -14.94
C ASP A 81 -7.50 1.12 -13.85
N ASP A 82 -7.24 0.83 -12.56
CA ASP A 82 -8.06 1.32 -11.45
C ASP A 82 -7.69 2.71 -10.95
N LEU A 83 -6.57 3.29 -11.41
CA LEU A 83 -6.17 4.66 -11.10
C LEU A 83 -6.01 5.49 -12.36
N TRP A 84 -6.58 6.69 -12.36
CA TRP A 84 -6.44 7.65 -13.44
C TRP A 84 -5.99 9.00 -12.90
N LEU A 85 -4.90 9.52 -13.42
CA LEU A 85 -4.39 10.85 -13.09
C LEU A 85 -4.82 11.84 -14.18
N SER A 86 -5.56 12.88 -13.80
CA SER A 86 -6.10 13.88 -14.73
C SER A 86 -5.16 15.06 -15.01
N GLY A 87 -4.06 15.19 -14.26
CA GLY A 87 -3.03 16.21 -14.44
C GLY A 87 -1.77 15.70 -15.14
N ASP A 88 -1.01 16.60 -15.74
CA ASP A 88 0.25 16.34 -16.45
C ASP A 88 1.49 16.92 -15.75
N SER A 89 1.28 17.66 -14.66
CA SER A 89 2.34 18.30 -13.89
C SER A 89 3.21 17.26 -13.20
N THR A 90 4.51 17.55 -13.17
CA THR A 90 5.52 16.69 -12.54
C THR A 90 6.55 17.53 -11.81
N PHE A 91 7.18 16.95 -10.79
CA PHE A 91 8.20 17.58 -9.97
C PHE A 91 9.51 16.78 -10.01
N PRO A 92 10.66 17.40 -9.70
CA PRO A 92 11.89 16.64 -9.45
C PRO A 92 11.64 15.53 -8.41
N ALA A 93 12.16 14.34 -8.67
CA ALA A 93 12.02 13.21 -7.75
C ALA A 93 13.10 13.26 -6.67
N ASP A 94 12.68 13.54 -5.44
CA ASP A 94 13.47 13.34 -4.22
C ASP A 94 12.60 12.69 -3.14
N ALA A 95 13.24 12.14 -2.10
CA ALA A 95 12.54 11.41 -1.04
C ALA A 95 11.54 12.29 -0.27
N ALA A 96 11.84 13.57 -0.08
CA ALA A 96 10.96 14.50 0.62
C ALA A 96 9.67 14.74 -0.18
N ARG A 97 9.80 15.03 -1.49
CA ARG A 97 8.68 15.19 -2.40
C ARG A 97 7.84 13.93 -2.49
N VAL A 98 8.48 12.77 -2.62
CA VAL A 98 7.77 11.49 -2.71
C VAL A 98 7.02 11.17 -1.41
N ARG A 99 7.61 11.48 -0.24
CA ARG A 99 6.92 11.40 1.05
C ARG A 99 5.72 12.34 1.12
N ASP A 100 5.86 13.60 0.70
CA ASP A 100 4.76 14.57 0.71
C ASP A 100 3.57 14.07 -0.14
N VAL A 101 3.85 13.66 -1.39
CA VAL A 101 2.77 13.32 -2.33
C VAL A 101 2.15 11.95 -2.03
N VAL A 102 2.92 10.96 -1.57
CA VAL A 102 2.39 9.60 -1.32
C VAL A 102 1.93 9.42 0.12
N LEU A 103 2.80 9.70 1.11
CA LEU A 103 2.50 9.42 2.51
C LEU A 103 1.49 10.43 3.04
N ASP A 104 1.80 11.72 2.95
CA ASP A 104 0.94 12.76 3.52
C ASP A 104 -0.30 13.00 2.67
N GLY A 105 -0.13 13.00 1.34
CA GLY A 105 -1.21 13.21 0.38
C GLY A 105 -2.26 12.09 0.37
N HIS A 106 -1.84 10.82 0.51
CA HIS A 106 -2.75 9.67 0.35
C HIS A 106 -2.76 8.69 1.50
N LEU A 107 -1.60 8.15 1.88
CA LEU A 107 -1.55 6.99 2.78
C LEU A 107 -1.97 7.34 4.21
N ALA A 108 -1.63 8.52 4.72
CA ALA A 108 -2.09 8.98 6.03
C ALA A 108 -3.63 9.17 6.06
N PRO A 109 -4.25 9.94 5.14
CA PRO A 109 -5.72 10.03 5.06
C PRO A 109 -6.43 8.69 4.88
N LEU A 110 -5.91 7.83 4.00
CA LEU A 110 -6.47 6.49 3.77
C LEU A 110 -6.38 5.62 5.03
N ALA A 111 -5.25 5.67 5.74
CA ALA A 111 -5.09 4.95 6.99
C ALA A 111 -6.07 5.43 8.05
N ASP A 112 -6.26 6.74 8.21
CA ASP A 112 -7.18 7.31 9.18
C ASP A 112 -8.64 6.91 8.89
N ALA A 113 -9.06 6.95 7.61
CA ALA A 113 -10.39 6.51 7.20
C ALA A 113 -10.64 5.03 7.54
N LEU A 114 -9.67 4.15 7.24
CA LEU A 114 -9.79 2.72 7.56
C LEU A 114 -9.75 2.42 9.05
N ARG A 115 -8.97 3.19 9.83
CA ARG A 115 -8.93 3.06 11.29
C ARG A 115 -10.26 3.39 11.92
N ALA A 116 -10.88 4.49 11.50
CA ALA A 116 -12.16 4.93 12.00
C ALA A 116 -13.26 3.89 11.74
N ARG A 117 -13.23 3.22 10.58
CA ARG A 117 -14.30 2.30 10.14
C ARG A 117 -14.08 0.84 10.56
N TYR A 118 -12.83 0.37 10.57
CA TYR A 118 -12.51 -1.08 10.67
C TYR A 118 -11.60 -1.45 11.83
N ARG A 119 -11.23 -0.50 12.71
CA ARG A 119 -10.38 -0.72 13.89
C ARG A 119 -9.05 -1.42 13.56
N VAL A 120 -8.45 -1.06 12.42
CA VAL A 120 -7.13 -1.56 12.03
C VAL A 120 -6.05 -0.82 12.82
N SER A 121 -4.96 -1.52 13.19
CA SER A 121 -3.87 -0.90 13.93
C SER A 121 -3.11 0.15 13.09
N PRO A 122 -2.79 1.35 13.62
CA PRO A 122 -1.91 2.29 12.94
C PRO A 122 -0.55 1.70 12.54
N ALA A 123 0.06 0.92 13.43
CA ALA A 123 1.35 0.29 13.16
C ALA A 123 1.25 -0.76 12.05
N LEU A 124 0.10 -1.44 11.94
CA LEU A 124 -0.18 -2.34 10.83
C LEU A 124 -0.20 -1.57 9.51
N LEU A 125 -0.97 -0.47 9.43
CA LEU A 125 -1.13 0.30 8.19
C LEU A 125 0.17 0.96 7.74
N ARG A 126 0.97 1.49 8.66
CA ARG A 126 2.34 1.93 8.37
C ARG A 126 3.22 0.79 7.85
N GLY A 127 3.13 -0.39 8.46
CA GLY A 127 3.84 -1.57 7.98
C GLY A 127 3.38 -2.04 6.60
N ASN A 128 2.09 -1.88 6.26
CA ASN A 128 1.60 -2.13 4.91
C ASN A 128 2.16 -1.09 3.92
N ALA A 129 2.25 0.19 4.31
CA ALA A 129 2.90 1.21 3.50
C ALA A 129 4.38 0.89 3.23
N GLY A 130 5.14 0.48 4.25
CA GLY A 130 6.53 0.04 4.11
C GLY A 130 6.68 -1.22 3.24
N SER A 131 5.89 -2.26 3.48
CA SER A 131 5.91 -3.48 2.65
C SER A 131 5.53 -3.19 1.19
N ALA A 132 4.54 -2.33 0.95
CA ALA A 132 4.19 -1.90 -0.40
C ALA A 132 5.32 -1.12 -1.10
N LEU A 133 6.03 -0.25 -0.38
CA LEU A 133 7.18 0.49 -0.90
C LEU A 133 8.30 -0.48 -1.32
N ALA A 134 8.65 -1.42 -0.43
CA ALA A 134 9.66 -2.43 -0.72
C ALA A 134 9.27 -3.32 -1.90
N GLY A 135 7.99 -3.73 -1.97
CA GLY A 135 7.46 -4.50 -3.09
C GLY A 135 7.58 -3.75 -4.41
N ALA A 136 7.16 -2.49 -4.47
CA ALA A 136 7.26 -1.67 -5.68
C ALA A 136 8.72 -1.50 -6.14
N ALA A 137 9.65 -1.24 -5.20
CA ALA A 137 11.07 -1.13 -5.51
C ALA A 137 11.66 -2.47 -6.02
N ARG A 138 11.26 -3.60 -5.43
CA ARG A 138 11.67 -4.95 -5.86
C ARG A 138 11.17 -5.30 -7.25
N GLU A 139 9.90 -5.01 -7.56
CA GLU A 139 9.33 -5.24 -8.88
C GLU A 139 10.03 -4.39 -9.94
N LEU A 140 10.27 -3.10 -9.64
CA LEU A 140 10.98 -2.21 -10.55
C LEU A 140 12.43 -2.62 -10.76
N HIS A 141 13.12 -3.09 -9.71
CA HIS A 141 14.47 -3.65 -9.81
C HIS A 141 14.51 -4.92 -10.68
N THR A 142 13.56 -5.83 -10.47
CA THR A 142 13.45 -7.07 -11.26
C THR A 142 13.16 -6.78 -12.73
N TRP A 143 12.20 -5.88 -13.00
CA TRP A 143 11.89 -5.42 -14.35
C TRP A 143 13.13 -4.80 -15.01
N ALA A 144 13.80 -3.88 -14.31
CA ALA A 144 14.98 -3.17 -14.80
C ALA A 144 16.10 -4.13 -15.21
N ARG A 145 16.35 -5.18 -14.42
CA ARG A 145 17.31 -6.24 -14.78
C ARG A 145 16.89 -6.98 -16.04
N ARG A 146 15.63 -7.40 -16.12
CA ARG A 146 15.08 -8.16 -17.27
C ARG A 146 15.12 -7.36 -18.56
N THR A 147 15.00 -6.04 -18.49
CA THR A 147 15.02 -5.16 -19.67
C THR A 147 16.39 -4.54 -19.97
N GLY A 148 17.46 -4.96 -19.29
CA GLY A 148 18.81 -4.43 -19.53
C GLY A 148 19.02 -2.98 -19.08
N ARG A 149 18.27 -2.53 -18.06
CA ARG A 149 18.31 -1.17 -17.50
C ARG A 149 18.64 -1.16 -16.00
N PRO A 150 19.73 -1.82 -15.55
CA PRO A 150 20.03 -2.00 -14.14
C PRO A 150 20.12 -0.69 -13.34
N GLU A 151 20.51 0.41 -13.99
CA GLU A 151 20.58 1.75 -13.41
C GLU A 151 19.21 2.27 -12.93
N VAL A 152 18.12 1.91 -13.61
CA VAL A 152 16.74 2.24 -13.15
C VAL A 152 16.45 1.53 -11.85
N GLY A 153 16.79 0.24 -11.77
CA GLY A 153 16.60 -0.56 -10.56
C GLY A 153 17.44 -0.06 -9.38
N GLN A 154 18.65 0.43 -9.64
CA GLN A 154 19.52 1.05 -8.63
C GLN A 154 18.93 2.37 -8.12
N ARG A 155 18.46 3.25 -9.01
CA ARG A 155 17.79 4.50 -8.60
C ARG A 155 16.53 4.24 -7.78
N ALA A 156 15.74 3.24 -8.14
CA ALA A 156 14.55 2.85 -7.39
C ALA A 156 14.89 2.40 -5.96
N LEU A 157 15.90 1.54 -5.80
CA LEU A 157 16.36 1.08 -4.48
C LEU A 157 16.99 2.19 -3.64
N ALA A 158 17.75 3.09 -4.27
CA ALA A 158 18.31 4.26 -3.58
C ALA A 158 17.19 5.15 -3.02
N LEU A 159 16.20 5.49 -3.85
CA LEU A 159 15.04 6.28 -3.40
C LEU A 159 14.23 5.56 -2.31
N ALA A 160 14.02 4.26 -2.43
CA ALA A 160 13.36 3.48 -1.37
C ALA A 160 14.17 3.50 -0.06
N THR A 161 15.49 3.40 -0.13
CA THR A 161 16.39 3.48 1.03
C THR A 161 16.27 4.84 1.71
N ASP A 162 16.28 5.94 0.95
CA ASP A 162 16.10 7.29 1.48
C ASP A 162 14.73 7.46 2.15
N LEU A 163 13.67 6.91 1.54
CA LEU A 163 12.33 6.91 2.12
C LEU A 163 12.26 6.09 3.42
N PHE A 164 12.91 4.93 3.50
CA PHE A 164 12.99 4.15 4.74
C PHE A 164 13.85 4.82 5.83
N ALA A 165 14.71 5.78 5.47
CA ALA A 165 15.43 6.60 6.45
C ALA A 165 14.51 7.61 7.14
N LEU A 166 13.34 7.93 6.57
CA LEU A 166 12.38 8.89 7.14
C LEU A 166 11.64 8.33 8.37
N PRO A 167 11.31 9.17 9.38
CA PRO A 167 10.71 8.71 10.64
C PRO A 167 9.45 7.83 10.49
N GLU A 168 8.60 8.14 9.51
CA GLU A 168 7.31 7.49 9.25
C GLU A 168 7.48 6.04 8.79
N LEU A 169 8.57 5.76 8.08
CA LEU A 169 8.86 4.45 7.47
C LEU A 169 9.97 3.68 8.17
N ARG A 170 10.89 4.35 8.88
CA ARG A 170 12.02 3.73 9.57
C ARG A 170 11.62 2.63 10.53
N SER A 171 10.49 2.76 11.21
CA SER A 171 10.02 1.77 12.17
C SER A 171 9.23 0.61 11.54
N THR A 172 9.05 0.60 10.22
CA THR A 172 8.14 -0.36 9.54
C THR A 172 8.79 -1.70 9.26
N GLY A 173 10.12 -1.75 9.14
CA GLY A 173 10.87 -2.96 8.80
C GLY A 173 12.34 -2.66 8.52
N THR A 174 13.04 -3.68 8.03
CA THR A 174 14.42 -3.59 7.56
C THR A 174 14.45 -3.94 6.08
N LEU A 175 14.98 -3.03 5.26
CA LEU A 175 15.30 -3.26 3.85
C LEU A 175 16.75 -3.74 3.76
N ASP A 176 16.98 -4.85 3.08
CA ASP A 176 18.30 -5.40 2.77
C ASP A 176 18.36 -5.79 1.29
N GLY A 177 19.04 -4.96 0.49
CA GLY A 177 18.97 -5.03 -0.96
C GLY A 177 17.53 -4.88 -1.45
N THR A 178 16.99 -5.94 -2.09
CA THR A 178 15.59 -6.00 -2.53
C THR A 178 14.67 -6.69 -1.53
N ALA A 179 15.23 -7.36 -0.51
CA ALA A 179 14.48 -8.06 0.51
C ALA A 179 14.00 -7.09 1.60
N PHE A 180 12.80 -7.30 2.12
CA PHE A 180 12.26 -6.50 3.20
C PHE A 180 11.60 -7.38 4.24
N ARG A 181 11.96 -7.17 5.52
CA ARG A 181 11.29 -7.82 6.65
C ARG A 181 10.58 -6.77 7.48
N ARG A 182 9.25 -6.79 7.43
CA ARG A 182 8.41 -5.88 8.19
C ARG A 182 8.40 -6.21 9.69
N ARG A 183 8.00 -5.23 10.51
CA ARG A 183 7.82 -5.36 11.97
C ARG A 183 6.37 -5.54 12.44
N SER A 184 5.41 -5.52 11.52
CA SER A 184 3.97 -5.72 11.81
C SER A 184 3.41 -6.91 11.03
N CYS A 185 2.20 -7.40 11.31
CA CYS A 185 1.56 -8.45 10.52
C CYS A 185 0.42 -7.88 9.66
N CYS A 186 0.29 -8.24 8.37
CA CYS A 186 -0.82 -7.75 7.50
C CYS A 186 -2.09 -8.56 7.70
N LEU A 187 -2.03 -9.61 8.53
CA LEU A 187 -3.12 -10.54 8.80
C LEU A 187 -3.52 -11.43 7.61
N TYR A 188 -2.78 -11.41 6.49
CA TYR A 188 -3.08 -12.27 5.33
C TYR A 188 -3.19 -13.75 5.70
N TYR A 189 -2.33 -14.22 6.62
CA TYR A 189 -2.34 -15.60 7.12
C TYR A 189 -3.67 -16.02 7.77
N ARG A 190 -4.56 -15.08 8.13
CA ARG A 190 -5.84 -15.39 8.76
C ARG A 190 -6.90 -15.84 7.76
N CYS A 191 -6.78 -15.47 6.49
CA CYS A 191 -7.68 -15.91 5.43
C CYS A 191 -7.55 -17.42 5.21
N PRO A 192 -8.64 -18.13 4.84
CA PRO A 192 -8.61 -19.59 4.65
C PRO A 192 -7.53 -20.10 3.68
N ASN A 193 -7.34 -19.38 2.57
CA ASN A 193 -6.28 -19.67 1.57
C ASN A 193 -5.08 -18.71 1.72
N GLY A 194 -4.97 -18.07 2.87
CA GLY A 194 -3.89 -17.14 3.20
C GLY A 194 -2.63 -17.87 3.63
N GLY A 195 -1.52 -17.13 3.66
CA GLY A 195 -0.24 -17.62 4.13
C GLY A 195 0.60 -16.49 4.69
N LEU A 196 1.91 -16.71 4.79
CA LEU A 196 2.85 -15.63 5.05
C LEU A 196 2.95 -14.76 3.79
N CYS A 197 2.87 -13.44 3.94
CA CYS A 197 3.18 -12.53 2.84
C CYS A 197 4.69 -12.53 2.55
N GLY A 198 5.09 -12.08 1.35
CA GLY A 198 6.50 -12.08 0.93
C GLY A 198 7.46 -11.29 1.84
N ASP A 199 6.95 -10.37 2.67
CA ASP A 199 7.74 -9.58 3.62
C ASP A 199 7.42 -9.92 5.08
N CYS A 200 6.86 -11.09 5.39
CA CYS A 200 6.24 -11.37 6.69
C CYS A 200 7.19 -11.17 7.89
N CYS A 201 6.63 -10.70 9.01
CA CYS A 201 7.37 -10.63 10.28
C CYS A 201 7.57 -12.01 10.93
N PHE A 202 6.71 -12.98 10.60
CA PHE A 202 6.78 -14.35 11.11
C PHE A 202 7.52 -15.27 10.13
N ASP A 203 8.26 -16.24 10.66
CA ASP A 203 8.92 -17.29 9.87
C ASP A 203 7.99 -18.49 9.60
N ARG A 204 6.89 -18.61 10.37
CA ARG A 204 5.82 -19.59 10.19
C ARG A 204 4.46 -18.98 10.58
N PRO A 205 3.33 -19.37 9.96
CA PRO A 205 2.03 -18.86 10.35
C PRO A 205 1.77 -19.11 11.84
N PRO A 206 1.35 -18.10 12.61
CA PRO A 206 0.93 -18.32 13.99
C PRO A 206 -0.20 -19.36 14.02
N GLN A 207 -0.06 -20.37 14.88
CA GLN A 207 -1.14 -21.32 15.12
C GLN A 207 -2.32 -20.58 15.73
N ARG A 208 -3.54 -20.86 15.26
CA ARG A 208 -4.74 -20.34 15.91
C ARG A 208 -4.78 -20.95 17.32
N SER A 209 -4.73 -20.13 18.36
CA SER A 209 -5.09 -20.58 19.70
C SER A 209 -6.59 -20.90 19.67
N SER A 210 -6.94 -22.19 19.69
CA SER A 210 -8.31 -22.65 19.92
C SER A 210 -8.69 -22.28 21.36
N LEU A 211 -9.11 -21.04 21.60
CA LEU A 211 -9.81 -20.71 22.85
C LEU A 211 -11.29 -21.06 22.66
N GLU A 212 -11.57 -22.34 22.54
CA GLU A 212 -12.84 -22.95 22.91
C GLU A 212 -12.50 -24.00 23.96
N ALA A 213 -12.46 -23.58 25.22
CA ALA A 213 -12.64 -24.53 26.31
C ALA A 213 -14.12 -24.95 26.28
N PRO A 214 -14.44 -26.25 26.36
CA PRO A 214 -15.83 -26.67 26.48
C PRO A 214 -16.41 -26.08 27.77
N ALA A 215 -17.55 -25.39 27.66
CA ALA A 215 -18.40 -25.15 28.81
C ALA A 215 -18.82 -26.53 29.35
N GLY A 216 -18.42 -26.83 30.59
CA GLY A 216 -18.84 -28.03 31.31
C GLY A 216 -20.33 -28.04 31.63
#